data_AF-A0A937VAD1-F1
#
_entry.id   AF-A0A937VAD1-F1
#
_cell.length_a   1.000
_cell.length_b   1.000
_cell.length_c   1.000
_cell.angle_alpha   90.00
_cell.angle_beta   90.00
_cell.angle_gamma   90.00
#
_symmetry.space_group_name_H-M   'P 1'
#
loop_
_entity.id
_entity.type
_entity.pdbx_description
1 polymer ?
#
loop_
_entity_poly.entity_id
_entity_poly.type
_entity_poly.pdbx_seq_one_letter_code
_entity_poly.pdbx_strand_id
1 'polypeptide(L)' 'MSDPAKITIIEGPPPTFEAATEAWLLGLTEGLTLSHVAVCRVRTANGPALVERCYRAWRDGQSISLEYRAEDDSL' A
#
# COMPACT_ATOMS: atom_id res chain seq x y z
N MET A 1 2.71 -5.71 21.49
CA MET A 1 2.70 -5.61 20.02
C MET A 1 1.42 -4.86 19.66
N SER A 2 1.51 -3.65 19.09
CA SER A 2 0.32 -2.92 18.62
C SER A 2 -0.15 -3.56 17.32
N ASP A 3 -1.47 -3.74 17.16
CA ASP A 3 -2.06 -4.16 15.90
C ASP A 3 -1.65 -3.22 14.75
N PRO A 4 -1.39 -3.76 13.54
CA PRO A 4 -1.01 -2.95 12.39
C PRO A 4 -2.14 -2.01 12.00
N ALA A 5 -1.79 -0.79 11.58
CA ALA A 5 -2.78 0.17 11.11
C ALA A 5 -3.46 -0.37 9.84
N LYS A 6 -4.79 -0.37 9.80
CA LYS A 6 -5.55 -0.89 8.66
C LYS A 6 -5.88 0.20 7.64
N ILE A 7 -5.71 -0.09 6.36
CA ILE A 7 -6.25 0.69 5.25
C ILE A 7 -7.44 -0.08 4.69
N THR A 8 -8.64 0.49 4.78
CA THR A 8 -9.82 -0.09 4.14
C THR A 8 -9.97 0.48 2.74
N ILE A 9 -10.05 -0.40 1.75
CA ILE A 9 -10.43 -0.02 0.39
C ILE A 9 -11.94 0.13 0.35
N ILE A 10 -12.40 1.24 -0.23
CA ILE A 10 -13.82 1.58 -0.14
C ILE A 10 -14.61 0.77 -1.16
N GLU A 11 -14.15 0.69 -2.41
CA GLU A 11 -14.81 -0.07 -3.49
C GLU A 11 -13.81 -0.45 -4.59
N GLY A 12 -14.03 -1.60 -5.23
CA GLY A 12 -13.27 -2.11 -6.37
C GLY A 12 -12.71 -3.52 -6.15
N PRO A 13 -12.23 -4.18 -7.22
CA PRO A 13 -11.60 -5.48 -7.11
C PRO A 13 -10.37 -5.41 -6.19
N PRO A 14 -9.97 -6.53 -5.58
CA PRO A 14 -8.72 -6.66 -4.85
C PRO A 14 -7.57 -6.02 -5.62
N PRO A 15 -6.87 -5.02 -5.08
CA PRO A 15 -5.77 -4.41 -5.80
C PRO A 15 -4.58 -5.36 -5.78
N THR A 16 -3.90 -5.42 -6.92
CA THR A 16 -2.71 -6.25 -7.11
C THR A 16 -1.45 -5.43 -6.86
N PHE A 17 -0.44 -6.09 -6.31
CA PHE A 17 0.91 -5.55 -6.31
C PHE A 17 1.56 -5.83 -7.66
N GLU A 18 1.98 -4.78 -8.33
CA GLU A 18 2.67 -4.83 -9.62
C GLU A 18 4.13 -4.46 -9.40
N ALA A 19 5.05 -5.13 -10.09
CA ALA A 19 6.46 -4.71 -10.07
C ALA A 19 6.56 -3.27 -10.63
N ALA A 20 7.25 -2.38 -9.92
CA ALA A 20 7.51 -1.04 -10.43
C ALA A 20 8.44 -1.14 -11.64
N THR A 21 8.03 -0.53 -12.75
CA THR A 21 8.82 -0.48 -13.99
C THR A 21 9.31 0.92 -14.30
N GLU A 22 8.79 1.91 -13.58
CA GLU A 22 9.06 3.31 -13.77
C GLU A 22 10.39 3.70 -13.11
N ALA A 23 11.31 4.24 -13.90
CA ALA A 23 12.67 4.55 -13.45
C ALA A 23 12.74 5.47 -12.22
N TRP A 24 11.78 6.39 -12.08
CA TRP A 24 11.74 7.30 -10.93
C TRP A 24 11.40 6.59 -9.61
N LEU A 25 10.59 5.52 -9.64
CA LEU A 25 10.29 4.71 -8.44
C LEU A 25 11.51 3.91 -8.00
N LEU A 26 12.28 3.39 -8.96
CA LEU A 26 13.53 2.68 -8.68
C LEU A 26 14.56 3.63 -8.04
N GLY A 27 14.63 4.87 -8.53
CA GLY A 27 15.51 5.91 -7.99
C GLY A 27 15.27 6.25 -6.51
N LEU A 28 14.04 6.05 -6.00
CA LEU A 28 13.72 6.26 -4.59
C LEU A 28 14.32 5.20 -3.65
N THR A 29 14.77 4.07 -4.20
CA THR A 29 15.26 2.92 -3.42
C THR A 29 16.73 2.61 -3.68
N GLU A 30 17.46 3.57 -4.23
CA GLU A 30 18.91 3.44 -4.45
C GLU A 30 19.65 3.31 -3.12
N GLY A 31 20.54 2.32 -3.05
CA GLY A 31 21.33 2.02 -1.87
C GLY A 31 22.30 0.87 -2.12
N LEU A 32 23.03 0.47 -1.09
CA LEU A 32 23.96 -0.66 -1.18
C LEU A 32 23.23 -2.02 -1.37
N THR A 33 21.94 -2.06 -1.06
CA THR A 33 21.10 -3.26 -1.11
C THR A 33 20.12 -3.15 -2.26
N LEU A 34 20.05 -4.18 -3.11
CA LEU A 34 19.07 -4.24 -4.20
C LEU A 34 17.66 -4.41 -3.61
N SER A 35 16.80 -3.42 -3.84
CA SER A 35 15.41 -3.44 -3.40
C SER A 35 14.48 -3.74 -4.56
N HIS A 36 13.49 -4.60 -4.35
CA HIS A 36 12.38 -4.77 -5.29
C HIS A 36 11.26 -3.81 -4.90
N VAL A 37 10.88 -2.95 -5.84
CA VAL A 37 9.78 -2.01 -5.63
C VAL A 37 8.52 -2.58 -6.26
N ALA A 38 7.43 -2.58 -5.51
CA ALA A 38 6.11 -2.93 -6.00
C ALA A 38 5.13 -1.77 -5.75
N VAL A 39 4.19 -1.59 -6.66
CA VAL A 39 3.15 -0.56 -6.61
C VAL A 39 1.80 -1.23 -6.48
N CYS A 40 0.96 -0.69 -5.60
CA CYS A 40 -0.43 -1.08 -5.46
C CYS A 40 -1.30 0.18 -5.55
N ARG A 41 -2.26 0.19 -6.47
CA ARG A 41 -3.14 1.35 -6.70
C ARG A 41 -4.47 1.08 -5.99
N VAL A 42 -4.85 1.96 -5.07
CA VAL A 42 -6.06 1.82 -4.25
C VAL A 42 -7.03 2.99 -4.46
N ARG A 43 -8.33 2.72 -4.30
CA ARG A 43 -9.38 3.76 -4.27
C ARG A 43 -9.78 4.04 -2.83
N THR A 44 -9.86 5.32 -2.50
CA THR A 44 -10.24 5.81 -1.16
C THR A 44 -11.14 7.03 -1.28
N ALA A 45 -12.08 7.19 -0.36
CA ALA A 45 -12.95 8.36 -0.27
C ALA A 45 -12.19 9.60 0.18
N ASN A 46 -11.06 9.41 0.88
CA ASN A 46 -10.22 10.51 1.34
C ASN A 46 -8.74 10.16 1.17
N GLY A 47 -8.20 10.49 0.00
CA GLY A 47 -6.79 10.32 -0.34
C GLY A 47 -5.83 11.01 0.63
N PRO A 48 -5.98 12.33 0.88
CA PRO A 48 -5.10 13.06 1.79
C PRO A 48 -5.06 12.47 3.20
N ALA A 49 -6.20 12.11 3.78
CA ALA A 49 -6.25 11.50 5.11
C ALA A 49 -5.59 10.12 5.14
N LEU A 50 -5.72 9.34 4.06
CA LEU A 50 -5.04 8.05 3.93
C LEU A 50 -3.52 8.22 3.90
N VAL A 51 -3.00 9.16 3.11
CA VAL A 51 -1.56 9.45 3.01
C VAL A 51 -0.99 9.86 4.37
N GLU A 52 -1.66 10.77 5.08
CA GLU A 52 -1.22 11.24 6.40
C GLU A 52 -1.15 10.09 7.42
N ARG A 53 -2.15 9.20 7.43
CA ARG A 53 -2.16 8.01 8.29
C ARG A 53 -0.99 7.08 7.97
N CYS A 54 -0.71 6.86 6.69
CA CYS A 54 0.40 6.01 6.26
C CYS A 54 1.74 6.59 6.69
N TYR A 55 1.92 7.89 6.45
CA TYR A 55 3.12 8.60 6.83
C TYR A 55 3.39 8.52 8.34
N ARG A 56 2.37 8.74 9.19
CA ARG A 56 2.52 8.63 10.65
C ARG A 56 2.91 7.23 11.10
N ALA A 57 2.20 6.21 10.62
CA ALA A 57 2.48 4.83 11.00
C ALA A 57 3.91 4.40 10.60
N TRP A 58 4.35 4.72 9.37
CA TRP A 58 5.69 4.40 8.92
C TRP A 58 6.78 5.18 9.65
N ARG A 59 6.54 6.47 9.95
CA ARG A 59 7.46 7.27 10.78
C ARG A 59 7.66 6.65 12.16
N ASP A 60 6.62 6.04 12.71
CA ASP A 60 6.63 5.40 14.03
C ASP A 60 7.06 3.91 13.94
N GLY A 61 7.54 3.45 12.78
CA GLY A 61 8.02 2.08 12.54
C GLY A 61 6.91 1.01 12.53
N GLN A 62 5.66 1.43 12.41
CA GLN A 62 4.51 0.53 12.40
C GLN A 62 4.22 -0.01 11.00
N SER A 63 3.79 -1.27 10.95
CA SER A 63 3.29 -1.88 9.72
C SER A 63 1.85 -1.44 9.43
N ILE A 64 1.50 -1.47 8.15
CA ILE A 64 0.16 -1.14 7.66
C ILE A 64 -0.35 -2.32 6.84
N SER A 65 -1.61 -2.69 7.05
CA SER A 65 -2.25 -3.79 6.34
C SER A 65 -3.40 -3.28 5.49
N LEU A 66 -3.47 -3.76 4.25
CA LEU A 66 -4.55 -3.46 3.33
C LEU A 66 -5.70 -4.44 3.57
N GLU A 67 -6.85 -3.92 3.95
CA GLU A 67 -8.08 -4.68 4.13
C GLU A 67 -9.00 -4.38 2.94
N TYR A 68 -9.35 -5.43 2.22
CA TYR A 68 -10.25 -5.38 1.08
C TYR A 68 -11.23 -6.54 1.16
N ARG A 69 -12.44 -6.36 0.64
CA ARG A 69 -13.36 -7.46 0.41
C ARG A 69 -13.00 -8.07 -0.95
N ALA A 70 -12.58 -9.32 -0.96
CA ALA A 70 -12.64 -10.08 -2.20
C ALA A 70 -14.12 -10.26 -2.52
N GLU A 71 -14.57 -9.84 -3.70
CA GLU A 71 -15.80 -10.40 -4.25
C GLU A 71 -15.48 -11.88 -4.50
N ASP A 72 -16.11 -12.76 -3.73
CA ASP A 72 -16.13 -14.19 -3.99
C ASP A 72 -16.83 -14.39 -5.35
N ASP A 73 -16.07 -14.29 -6.44
CA ASP A 73 -16.52 -14.76 -7.75
C ASP A 73 -16.31 -16.28 -7.77
N SER A 74 -17.17 -17.00 -7.04
CA SER A 74 -17.37 -18.42 -7.22
C SER A 74 -18.77 -18.87 -6.75
N LEU A 75 -19.75 -18.62 -7.60
CA LEU A 75 -20.55 -19.68 -8.26
C LEU A 75 -21.39 -19.12 -9.43
#